data_AF-A0A212CH59-F1
#
_entry.id   AF-A0A212CH59-F1
#
_cell.length_a   1.000
_cell.length_b   1.000
_cell.length_c   1.000
_cell.angle_alpha   90.00
_cell.angle_beta   90.00
_cell.angle_gamma   90.00
#
_symmetry.space_group_name_H-M   'P 1'
#
loop_
_entity.id
_entity.type
_entity.pdbx_description
1 polymer ?
#
loop_
_entity_poly.entity_id
_entity_poly.type
_entity_poly.pdbx_seq_one_letter_code
_entity_poly.pdbx_strand_id
1 'polypeptide(L)'
;MEAGPGQLRVERDPALGHQEPHWKEFRFDLTQIPAGEAVTAAEFRIYKLPSTHPLNQTLHISMFEVVPEQSNRESDLFFLDLQTLRSGDEGWLVLDVTAASDRWLLNRNKDLGLRLYVETDDGSCWQQTQLEPPHLAPRAGLSQARGPSGARARARFYTDPVKAVRDITDGSRIMIGGFGLCGIPENLIGALLKTRVKDLTVVSSNVGVENFGLGLLLGTKQITRIICSYLGENSLCEHQYLAGELELEITPQGTLAERIRAGGAGVPAFYTPTAYGTLVQEGGAPIRYLPDGHIAILSQPREVREFHGQHYLLEHAITADFALVKGWKADWAGNVIFRASARNFNVPMCKAARTSVVEVEEIVDVGSFAPEDIHVPNIYVDRIIQGEKYEKRIERLTVRKEDDEICKSSDNIRTRIIKRAALEFEDGMYANLGIGIPLLAPNYISPNITVHLHSENGILGLGPFPLKEEVDADLINAGKQTVTLLPGGSFFSSDESFAMIRGGHINLTLLGAMQVSKYGDLANWMIPGRKVKGMGGAMDLVSSSKTRVVVTMEHCNKANEPKIVEKCTMPLTGKRCVDRIITEKAVFDVHKKTGLTLIELWEGLTVEDIKKSTGSPFAISPNLRPMQQVKM
;
A
#
# COMPACT_ATOMS: atom_id res chain seq x y z
N MET A 1 -54.80 -25.95 16.33
CA MET A 1 -54.78 -26.45 14.94
C MET A 1 -53.46 -27.16 14.74
N GLU A 2 -53.50 -28.48 14.55
CA GLU A 2 -52.32 -29.34 14.46
C GLU A 2 -51.59 -29.13 13.12
N ALA A 3 -50.27 -28.93 13.17
CA ALA A 3 -49.41 -28.80 12.01
C ALA A 3 -48.85 -30.19 11.60
N GLY A 4 -48.85 -30.48 10.31
CA GLY A 4 -48.46 -31.76 9.73
C GLY A 4 -46.94 -32.06 9.77
N PRO A 5 -46.54 -33.30 9.45
CA PRO A 5 -45.16 -33.77 9.61
C PRO A 5 -44.23 -33.08 8.59
N GLY A 6 -43.23 -32.35 9.08
CA GLY A 6 -42.22 -31.64 8.28
C GLY A 6 -42.15 -30.13 8.50
N GLN A 7 -43.07 -29.54 9.26
CA GLN A 7 -42.94 -28.14 9.72
C GLN A 7 -42.17 -28.10 11.05
N LEU A 8 -41.00 -27.46 11.06
CA LEU A 8 -40.28 -27.09 12.29
C LEU A 8 -41.27 -26.38 13.23
N ARG A 9 -41.52 -26.99 14.40
CA ARG A 9 -42.39 -26.44 15.43
C ARG A 9 -41.71 -25.19 15.99
N VAL A 10 -42.08 -24.01 15.48
CA VAL A 10 -41.61 -22.74 16.04
C VAL A 10 -42.38 -22.50 17.33
N GLU A 11 -41.75 -22.78 18.46
CA GLU A 11 -42.32 -22.47 19.76
C GLU A 11 -42.17 -20.98 20.03
N ARG A 12 -43.30 -20.28 20.22
CA ARG A 12 -43.32 -18.85 20.55
C ARG A 12 -43.62 -18.71 22.04
N ASP A 13 -42.67 -18.14 22.77
CA ASP A 13 -42.87 -17.81 24.19
C ASP A 13 -42.80 -16.31 24.40
N PRO A 14 -43.94 -15.63 24.59
CA PRO A 14 -43.98 -14.19 24.80
C PRO A 14 -43.55 -13.77 26.22
N ALA A 15 -43.31 -14.72 27.14
CA ALA A 15 -43.06 -14.46 28.55
C ALA A 15 -41.62 -14.73 29.00
N LEU A 16 -40.72 -15.14 28.10
CA LEU A 16 -39.31 -15.36 28.41
C LEU A 16 -38.66 -14.07 28.95
N GLY A 17 -38.27 -14.06 30.23
CA GLY A 17 -37.75 -12.89 30.94
C GLY A 17 -38.77 -12.16 31.82
N HIS A 18 -40.06 -12.50 31.75
CA HIS A 18 -41.14 -11.86 32.51
C HIS A 18 -41.75 -12.72 33.63
N GLN A 19 -41.35 -13.99 33.79
CA GLN A 19 -41.79 -14.87 34.87
C GLN A 19 -40.62 -15.66 35.47
N GLU A 20 -40.69 -15.98 36.77
CA GLU A 20 -39.77 -16.93 37.41
C GLU A 20 -40.15 -18.38 37.06
N PRO A 21 -39.17 -19.24 36.74
CA PRO A 21 -37.74 -18.94 36.64
C PRO A 21 -37.37 -18.24 35.32
N HIS A 22 -36.38 -17.34 35.33
CA HIS A 22 -35.91 -16.53 34.18
C HIS A 22 -35.15 -17.32 33.11
N TRP A 23 -35.45 -18.61 33.00
CA TRP A 23 -34.88 -19.51 32.02
C TRP A 23 -35.94 -20.42 31.43
N LYS A 24 -35.66 -20.94 30.23
CA LYS A 24 -36.48 -21.97 29.61
C LYS A 24 -35.64 -23.15 29.16
N GLU A 25 -36.12 -24.34 29.49
CA GLU A 25 -35.50 -25.59 29.10
C GLU A 25 -36.17 -26.18 27.86
N PHE A 26 -35.35 -26.56 26.89
CA PHE A 26 -35.74 -27.23 25.66
C PHE A 26 -35.14 -28.63 25.69
N ARG A 27 -35.95 -29.66 25.41
CA ARG A 27 -35.46 -31.04 25.30
C ARG A 27 -35.58 -31.50 23.87
N PHE A 28 -34.54 -32.16 23.39
CA PHE A 28 -34.45 -32.63 22.01
C PHE A 28 -34.50 -34.14 21.95
N ASP A 29 -35.34 -34.67 21.06
CA ASP A 29 -35.38 -36.10 20.75
C ASP A 29 -34.24 -36.45 19.80
N LEU A 30 -33.20 -37.08 20.35
CA LEU A 30 -32.01 -37.48 19.59
C LEU A 30 -32.13 -38.86 18.96
N THR A 31 -33.27 -39.55 19.05
CA THR A 31 -33.46 -40.89 18.45
C THR A 31 -33.34 -40.89 16.93
N GLN A 32 -33.44 -39.71 16.31
CA GLN A 32 -33.24 -39.43 14.90
C GLN A 32 -31.77 -39.56 14.43
N ILE A 33 -30.80 -39.52 15.36
CA ILE A 33 -29.38 -39.75 15.02
C ILE A 33 -29.20 -41.25 14.69
N PRO A 34 -28.58 -41.61 13.55
CA PRO A 34 -28.34 -43.00 13.18
C PRO A 34 -27.50 -43.78 14.22
N ALA A 35 -27.69 -45.10 14.29
CA ALA A 35 -26.94 -45.95 15.21
C ALA A 35 -25.44 -45.96 14.87
N GLY A 36 -24.60 -45.61 15.85
CA GLY A 36 -23.14 -45.52 15.66
C GLY A 36 -22.65 -44.15 15.18
N GLU A 37 -23.55 -43.21 14.91
CA GLU A 37 -23.21 -41.83 14.56
C GLU A 37 -23.34 -40.89 15.77
N ALA A 38 -22.61 -39.77 15.72
CA ALA A 38 -22.67 -38.73 16.71
C ALA A 38 -22.62 -37.34 16.05
N VAL A 39 -23.35 -36.39 16.62
CA VAL A 39 -23.35 -34.98 16.22
C VAL A 39 -22.28 -34.27 17.05
N THR A 40 -21.33 -33.64 16.37
CA THR A 40 -20.20 -32.90 16.98
C THR A 40 -20.36 -31.38 16.91
N ALA A 41 -21.35 -30.90 16.16
CA ALA A 41 -21.70 -29.49 16.07
C ALA A 41 -23.20 -29.31 15.82
N ALA A 42 -23.80 -28.29 16.42
CA ALA A 42 -25.19 -27.94 16.23
C ALA A 42 -25.36 -26.41 16.28
N GLU A 43 -26.21 -25.90 15.40
CA GLU A 43 -26.58 -24.48 15.36
C GLU A 43 -28.00 -24.34 15.94
N PHE A 44 -28.15 -23.48 16.94
CA PHE A 44 -29.45 -23.14 17.51
C PHE A 44 -29.84 -21.73 17.09
N ARG A 45 -31.01 -21.61 16.46
CA ARG A 45 -31.54 -20.32 16.01
C ARG A 45 -32.73 -19.90 16.86
N ILE A 46 -32.62 -18.72 17.45
CA ILE A 46 -33.69 -18.10 18.22
C ILE A 46 -34.06 -16.80 17.52
N TYR A 47 -35.30 -16.66 17.10
CA TYR A 47 -35.78 -15.37 16.58
C TYR A 47 -36.30 -14.52 17.72
N LYS A 48 -35.67 -13.38 17.95
CA LYS A 48 -36.20 -12.39 18.87
C LYS A 48 -37.12 -11.43 18.13
N LEU A 49 -38.34 -11.32 18.65
CA LEU A 49 -39.26 -10.24 18.31
C LEU A 49 -38.90 -8.97 19.11
N PRO A 50 -39.10 -7.78 18.54
CA PRO A 50 -38.80 -6.53 19.22
C PRO A 50 -39.71 -6.38 20.44
N SER A 51 -39.15 -5.99 21.60
CA SER A 51 -39.94 -5.76 22.80
C SER A 51 -40.86 -4.56 22.60
N THR A 52 -42.13 -4.69 22.97
CA THR A 52 -43.11 -3.59 22.94
C THR A 52 -42.95 -2.62 24.12
N HIS A 53 -42.05 -2.90 25.06
CA HIS A 53 -41.79 -2.06 26.23
C HIS A 53 -40.59 -1.12 26.00
N PRO A 54 -40.66 0.15 26.46
CA PRO A 54 -39.71 1.20 26.10
C PRO A 54 -38.36 1.14 26.84
N LEU A 55 -38.04 0.02 27.50
CA LEU A 55 -36.81 -0.11 28.27
C LEU A 55 -35.67 -0.53 27.34
N ASN A 56 -34.74 0.38 27.07
CA ASN A 56 -33.53 0.17 26.27
C ASN A 56 -32.48 -0.57 27.12
N GLN A 57 -32.74 -1.85 27.41
CA GLN A 57 -31.90 -2.71 28.23
C GLN A 57 -31.09 -3.65 27.34
N THR A 58 -29.86 -3.92 27.74
CA THR A 58 -29.07 -5.02 27.17
C THR A 58 -29.57 -6.33 27.78
N LEU A 59 -29.83 -7.32 26.92
CA LEU A 59 -30.17 -8.68 27.32
C LEU A 59 -28.95 -9.56 27.06
N HIS A 60 -28.54 -10.29 28.08
CA HIS A 60 -27.56 -11.36 28.00
C HIS A 60 -28.32 -12.67 27.89
N ILE A 61 -28.17 -13.36 26.76
CA ILE A 61 -28.79 -14.66 26.51
C ILE A 61 -27.71 -15.73 26.59
N SER A 62 -27.67 -16.42 27.73
CA SER A 62 -26.73 -17.51 27.99
C SER A 62 -27.41 -18.85 27.73
N MET A 63 -26.71 -19.76 27.04
CA MET A 63 -27.20 -21.12 26.77
C MET A 63 -26.36 -22.15 27.53
N PHE A 64 -27.03 -23.08 28.20
CA PHE A 64 -26.38 -24.15 28.95
C PHE A 64 -26.93 -25.54 28.57
N GLU A 65 -26.08 -26.56 28.60
CA GLU A 65 -26.50 -27.96 28.54
C GLU A 65 -27.04 -28.43 29.91
N VAL A 66 -28.17 -29.12 29.89
CA VAL A 66 -28.80 -29.74 31.06
C VAL A 66 -28.56 -31.25 31.02
N VAL A 67 -27.84 -31.77 32.01
CA VAL A 67 -27.62 -33.21 32.17
C VAL A 67 -28.67 -33.78 33.14
N PRO A 68 -29.44 -34.82 32.76
CA PRO A 68 -30.57 -35.32 33.55
C PRO A 68 -30.22 -35.76 34.98
N GLU A 69 -28.98 -36.20 35.23
CA GLU A 69 -28.56 -36.77 36.52
C GLU A 69 -28.19 -35.72 37.59
N GLN A 70 -28.24 -34.41 37.28
CA GLN A 70 -27.86 -33.32 38.21
C GLN A 70 -28.81 -32.10 38.17
N SER A 71 -30.12 -32.32 38.11
CA SER A 71 -31.08 -31.28 37.69
C SER A 71 -31.39 -30.13 38.67
N ASN A 72 -30.76 -30.03 39.86
CA ASN A 72 -31.20 -29.12 40.92
C ASN A 72 -30.17 -28.09 41.40
N ARG A 73 -28.98 -27.95 40.77
CA ARG A 73 -28.01 -26.88 41.09
C ARG A 73 -27.49 -26.20 39.82
N GLU A 74 -27.51 -24.87 39.78
CA GLU A 74 -26.98 -24.08 38.65
C GLU A 74 -25.47 -24.28 38.43
N SER A 75 -24.74 -24.71 39.47
CA SER A 75 -23.31 -25.05 39.39
C SER A 75 -22.99 -26.22 38.47
N ASP A 76 -24.01 -27.01 38.09
CA ASP A 76 -23.85 -28.25 37.35
C ASP A 76 -24.24 -28.08 35.87
N LEU A 77 -24.61 -26.86 35.46
CA LEU A 77 -24.93 -26.48 34.08
C LEU A 77 -23.64 -26.19 33.29
N PHE A 78 -23.54 -26.73 32.08
CA PHE A 78 -22.39 -26.51 31.22
C PHE A 78 -22.67 -25.38 30.22
N PHE A 79 -21.91 -24.28 30.32
CA PHE A 79 -22.06 -23.11 29.45
C PHE A 79 -21.65 -23.42 28.01
N LEU A 80 -22.51 -23.10 27.05
CA LEU A 80 -22.31 -23.38 25.63
C LEU A 80 -21.99 -22.10 24.85
N ASP A 81 -22.78 -21.04 25.03
CA ASP A 81 -22.62 -19.78 24.30
C ASP A 81 -23.35 -18.62 25.02
N LEU A 82 -22.94 -17.37 24.74
CA LEU A 82 -23.56 -16.14 25.23
C LEU A 82 -23.71 -15.16 24.07
N GLN A 83 -24.93 -14.70 23.83
CA GLN A 83 -25.22 -13.61 22.91
C GLN A 83 -25.75 -12.41 23.67
N THR A 84 -25.38 -11.22 23.21
CA THR A 84 -25.82 -9.96 23.82
C THR A 84 -26.51 -9.10 22.79
N LEU A 85 -27.66 -8.56 23.14
CA LEU A 85 -28.48 -7.77 22.22
C LEU A 85 -29.34 -6.78 22.99
N ARG A 86 -29.87 -5.74 22.33
CA ARG A 86 -30.78 -4.82 22.99
C ARG A 86 -32.20 -5.37 22.98
N SER A 87 -32.96 -5.08 24.02
CA SER A 87 -34.39 -5.36 24.14
C SER A 87 -35.21 -4.82 22.95
N GLY A 88 -34.75 -3.76 22.27
CA GLY A 88 -35.37 -3.19 21.07
C GLY A 88 -35.02 -3.88 19.74
N ASP A 89 -33.95 -4.69 19.69
CA ASP A 89 -33.47 -5.28 18.44
C ASP A 89 -34.38 -6.44 17.98
N GLU A 90 -34.70 -6.52 16.69
CA GLU A 90 -35.37 -7.68 16.08
C GLU A 90 -34.35 -8.46 15.26
N GLY A 91 -34.37 -9.79 15.34
CA GLY A 91 -33.49 -10.58 14.50
C GLY A 91 -33.27 -12.01 14.97
N TRP A 92 -32.58 -12.77 14.11
CA TRP A 92 -32.10 -14.10 14.43
C TRP A 92 -30.86 -14.02 15.29
N LEU A 93 -30.90 -14.72 16.42
CA LEU A 93 -29.75 -15.07 17.23
C LEU A 93 -29.33 -16.47 16.81
N VAL A 94 -28.08 -16.60 16.41
CA VAL A 94 -27.49 -17.87 16.00
C VAL A 94 -26.46 -18.23 17.06
N LEU A 95 -26.68 -19.37 17.72
CA LEU A 95 -25.81 -19.92 18.75
C LEU A 95 -25.15 -21.17 18.18
N ASP A 96 -23.88 -21.06 17.84
CA ASP A 96 -23.10 -22.16 17.25
C ASP A 96 -22.38 -22.94 18.34
N VAL A 97 -22.78 -24.19 18.53
CA VAL A 97 -22.15 -25.06 19.53
C VAL A 97 -21.33 -26.13 18.81
N THR A 98 -20.01 -26.02 18.90
CA THR A 98 -19.06 -26.98 18.33
C THR A 98 -18.29 -27.67 19.45
N ALA A 99 -18.13 -29.00 19.36
CA ALA A 99 -17.44 -29.78 20.38
C ALA A 99 -15.95 -29.43 20.45
N ALA A 100 -15.55 -28.73 21.52
CA ALA A 100 -14.14 -28.63 21.94
C ALA A 100 -13.74 -29.75 22.93
N SER A 101 -14.70 -30.57 23.36
CA SER A 101 -14.49 -31.69 24.31
C SER A 101 -15.49 -32.82 24.07
N ASP A 102 -15.17 -34.02 24.57
CA ASP A 102 -15.99 -35.22 24.42
C ASP A 102 -17.40 -35.12 25.06
N ARG A 103 -17.64 -34.08 25.88
CA ARG A 103 -18.92 -33.84 26.54
C ARG A 103 -20.03 -33.45 25.56
N TRP A 104 -19.73 -32.72 24.48
CA TRP A 104 -20.70 -32.27 23.47
C TRP A 104 -20.84 -33.25 22.28
N LEU A 105 -20.47 -34.53 22.45
CA LEU A 105 -20.82 -35.57 21.47
C LEU A 105 -22.24 -36.09 21.75
N LEU A 106 -23.18 -35.66 20.90
CA LEU A 106 -24.57 -36.08 20.99
C LEU A 106 -24.77 -37.35 20.17
N ASN A 107 -25.28 -38.39 20.82
CA ASN A 107 -25.68 -39.62 20.15
C ASN A 107 -27.12 -39.96 20.53
N ARG A 108 -27.70 -40.91 19.83
CA ARG A 108 -29.12 -41.26 19.99
C ARG A 108 -29.53 -41.79 21.37
N ASN A 109 -28.58 -42.14 22.23
CA ASN A 109 -28.82 -42.68 23.57
C ASN A 109 -28.52 -41.64 24.67
N LYS A 110 -28.20 -40.39 24.31
CA LYS A 110 -27.93 -39.29 25.24
C LYS A 110 -29.14 -38.35 25.24
N ASP A 111 -29.59 -37.93 26.42
CA ASP A 111 -30.59 -36.87 26.53
C ASP A 111 -29.91 -35.51 26.35
N LEU A 112 -30.50 -34.63 25.52
CA LEU A 112 -30.08 -33.23 25.40
C LEU A 112 -31.18 -32.32 25.93
N GLY A 113 -30.91 -31.68 27.07
CA GLY A 113 -31.64 -30.50 27.51
C GLY A 113 -30.79 -29.25 27.28
N LEU A 114 -31.41 -28.16 26.84
CA LEU A 114 -30.79 -26.84 26.74
C LEU A 114 -31.56 -25.84 27.57
N ARG A 115 -30.87 -25.08 28.41
CA ARG A 115 -31.46 -24.03 29.21
C ARG A 115 -30.99 -22.68 28.73
N LEU A 116 -31.93 -21.85 28.29
CA LEU A 116 -31.68 -20.45 27.91
C LEU A 116 -31.99 -19.55 29.08
N TYR A 117 -31.01 -18.77 29.53
CA TYR A 117 -31.16 -17.73 30.53
C TYR A 117 -31.20 -16.38 29.85
N VAL A 118 -32.04 -15.48 30.33
CA VAL A 118 -32.09 -14.09 29.87
C VAL A 118 -31.92 -13.17 31.07
N GLU A 119 -30.82 -12.41 31.09
CA GLU A 119 -30.47 -11.51 32.17
C GLU A 119 -30.27 -10.08 31.65
N THR A 120 -30.49 -9.08 32.51
CA THR A 120 -30.22 -7.66 32.24
C THR A 120 -28.92 -7.20 32.91
N ASP A 121 -28.29 -6.15 32.37
CA ASP A 121 -26.99 -5.59 32.82
C ASP A 121 -26.87 -5.34 34.34
N ASP A 122 -27.99 -5.12 35.04
CA ASP A 122 -28.04 -4.80 36.47
C ASP A 122 -28.18 -6.02 37.39
N GLY A 123 -28.31 -7.22 36.82
CA GLY A 123 -28.43 -8.48 37.57
C GLY A 123 -29.62 -8.54 38.52
N SER A 124 -30.61 -7.64 38.39
CA SER A 124 -31.71 -7.52 39.33
C SER A 124 -32.98 -8.24 38.84
N CYS A 125 -33.50 -9.13 39.70
CA CYS A 125 -34.73 -9.90 39.47
C CYS A 125 -35.97 -9.00 39.66
N TRP A 126 -36.84 -8.93 38.66
CA TRP A 126 -38.02 -8.07 38.66
C TRP A 126 -39.02 -8.47 39.76
N GLN A 127 -39.11 -7.71 40.84
CA GLN A 127 -40.27 -7.73 41.75
C GLN A 127 -41.20 -6.53 41.51
N GLN A 128 -42.48 -6.88 41.40
CA GLN A 128 -43.69 -6.10 41.17
C GLN A 128 -43.78 -4.77 41.95
N THR A 129 -44.17 -3.66 41.31
CA THR A 129 -45.32 -2.83 41.77
C THR A 129 -45.89 -1.87 40.70
N GLN A 130 -47.22 -1.90 40.64
CA GLN A 130 -48.27 -1.03 40.04
C GLN A 130 -48.05 0.50 40.23
N LEU A 131 -48.64 1.49 39.54
CA LEU A 131 -49.75 1.64 38.54
C LEU A 131 -49.66 3.07 37.91
N GLU A 132 -50.36 3.26 36.78
CA GLU A 132 -50.59 4.38 35.81
C GLU A 132 -51.06 5.79 36.34
N PRO A 133 -51.45 6.81 35.50
CA PRO A 133 -51.37 7.04 34.04
C PRO A 133 -50.83 8.45 33.59
N PRO A 134 -50.72 8.71 32.25
CA PRO A 134 -49.97 9.82 31.65
C PRO A 134 -50.83 10.99 31.13
N HIS A 135 -50.26 12.19 31.01
CA HIS A 135 -50.67 13.30 30.12
C HIS A 135 -49.52 14.34 30.10
N LEU A 136 -49.17 15.12 29.08
CA LEU A 136 -49.71 15.53 27.78
C LEU A 136 -48.49 16.06 26.97
N ALA A 137 -48.44 15.83 25.66
CA ALA A 137 -47.47 16.49 24.75
C ALA A 137 -47.68 18.02 24.71
N PRO A 138 -46.84 18.86 24.05
CA PRO A 138 -45.61 18.61 23.31
C PRO A 138 -44.45 19.60 23.65
N ARG A 139 -43.19 19.23 23.40
CA ARG A 139 -42.19 20.04 22.65
C ARG A 139 -40.75 19.59 22.89
N ALA A 140 -40.02 19.53 21.77
CA ALA A 140 -38.67 20.02 21.54
C ALA A 140 -37.66 19.94 22.70
N GLY A 141 -36.56 19.23 22.44
CA GLY A 141 -35.31 19.39 23.18
C GLY A 141 -34.67 18.06 23.50
N LEU A 142 -33.87 17.55 22.56
CA LEU A 142 -32.82 16.59 22.90
C LEU A 142 -31.80 17.29 23.80
N SER A 143 -31.69 16.88 25.06
CA SER A 143 -30.41 16.90 25.76
C SER A 143 -30.25 15.65 26.64
N GLN A 144 -29.00 15.24 26.74
CA GLN A 144 -28.47 13.91 27.04
C GLN A 144 -28.62 13.46 28.50
N ALA A 145 -28.53 12.14 28.72
CA ALA A 145 -27.76 11.60 29.84
C ALA A 145 -26.89 10.42 29.39
N ARG A 146 -25.61 10.46 29.79
CA ARG A 146 -24.48 9.60 29.40
C ARG A 146 -24.24 8.47 30.42
N GLY A 147 -23.89 7.28 29.93
CA GLY A 147 -23.27 6.16 30.67
C GLY A 147 -21.74 6.09 30.50
N PRO A 148 -21.03 5.15 31.16
CA PRO A 148 -19.65 5.30 31.61
C PRO A 148 -18.63 5.31 30.46
N SER A 149 -17.83 6.38 30.45
CA SER A 149 -16.79 6.79 29.51
C SER A 149 -16.87 6.18 28.11
N GLY A 150 -17.58 6.87 27.21
CA GLY A 150 -17.29 6.79 25.79
C GLY A 150 -15.79 6.99 25.59
N ALA A 151 -15.09 5.96 25.13
CA ALA A 151 -13.75 6.13 24.61
C ALA A 151 -13.87 7.20 23.54
N ARG A 152 -13.37 8.42 23.82
CA ARG A 152 -13.24 9.43 22.78
C ARG A 152 -12.52 8.72 21.63
N ALA A 153 -13.13 8.69 20.45
CA ALA A 153 -12.41 8.31 19.24
C ALA A 153 -11.05 9.03 19.27
N ARG A 154 -9.95 8.28 19.15
CA ARG A 154 -8.61 8.85 19.18
C ARG A 154 -8.49 9.93 18.09
N ALA A 155 -9.07 9.65 16.93
CA ALA A 155 -9.20 10.58 15.83
C ALA A 155 -10.13 11.74 16.19
N ARG A 156 -9.59 12.96 16.15
CA ARG A 156 -10.37 14.20 16.27
C ARG A 156 -10.79 14.67 14.88
N PHE A 157 -12.08 14.91 14.70
CA PHE A 157 -12.62 15.41 13.43
C PHE A 157 -12.59 16.94 13.39
N TYR A 158 -12.14 17.48 12.26
CA TYR A 158 -12.03 18.91 12.00
C TYR A 158 -12.86 19.28 10.77
N THR A 159 -13.42 20.48 10.79
CA THR A 159 -14.12 21.08 9.64
C THR A 159 -13.29 22.15 8.94
N ASP A 160 -12.16 22.55 9.50
CA ASP A 160 -11.28 23.60 8.98
C ASP A 160 -9.85 23.06 8.89
N PRO A 161 -9.25 22.97 7.69
CA PRO A 161 -7.94 22.38 7.52
C PRO A 161 -6.85 23.22 8.19
N VAL A 162 -7.02 24.55 8.34
CA VAL A 162 -6.07 25.41 9.05
C VAL A 162 -6.03 25.05 10.53
N LYS A 163 -7.19 24.78 11.15
CA LYS A 163 -7.24 24.33 12.56
C LYS A 163 -6.61 22.95 12.75
N ALA A 164 -6.68 22.09 11.73
CA ALA A 164 -6.10 20.74 11.78
C ALA A 164 -4.57 20.76 11.75
N VAL A 165 -3.93 21.82 11.23
CA VAL A 165 -2.47 21.96 11.10
C VAL A 165 -1.86 23.13 11.89
N ARG A 166 -2.66 23.84 12.70
CA ARG A 166 -2.28 25.11 13.34
C ARG A 166 -1.10 25.04 14.32
N ASP A 167 -0.80 23.86 14.83
CA ASP A 167 0.25 23.59 15.81
C ASP A 167 1.54 23.06 15.16
N ILE A 168 1.59 23.01 13.83
CA ILE A 168 2.84 22.88 13.09
C ILE A 168 3.58 24.21 13.24
N THR A 169 4.72 24.20 13.94
CA THR A 169 5.55 25.38 14.19
C THR A 169 6.77 25.42 13.28
N ASP A 170 7.44 26.57 13.23
CA ASP A 170 8.68 26.72 12.46
C ASP A 170 9.71 25.65 12.88
N GLY A 171 10.45 25.11 11.92
CA GLY A 171 11.43 24.04 12.16
C GLY A 171 10.85 22.63 12.27
N SER A 172 9.51 22.46 12.21
CA SER A 172 8.89 21.13 12.31
C SER A 172 9.36 20.19 11.20
N ARG A 173 9.54 18.91 11.54
CA ARG A 173 9.69 17.85 10.54
C ARG A 173 8.33 17.28 10.19
N ILE A 174 7.98 17.32 8.90
CA ILE A 174 6.68 16.85 8.42
C ILE A 174 6.84 15.80 7.32
N MET A 175 5.97 14.79 7.33
CA MET A 175 5.79 13.86 6.22
C MET A 175 4.60 14.31 5.37
N ILE A 176 4.73 14.23 4.05
CA ILE A 176 3.64 14.54 3.13
C ILE A 176 3.49 13.36 2.17
N GLY A 177 2.34 12.70 2.23
CA GLY A 177 2.01 11.55 1.40
C GLY A 177 1.79 11.90 -0.08
N GLY A 178 1.76 10.85 -0.90
CA GLY A 178 1.55 10.95 -2.35
C GLY A 178 2.74 10.46 -3.18
N PHE A 179 2.47 10.24 -4.46
CA PHE A 179 3.45 9.87 -5.48
C PHE A 179 3.22 10.71 -6.74
N GLY A 180 4.16 11.60 -7.07
CA GLY A 180 3.90 12.70 -8.00
C GLY A 180 2.74 13.57 -7.48
N LEU A 181 1.64 13.63 -8.23
CA LEU A 181 0.39 14.30 -7.82
C LEU A 181 -0.71 13.32 -7.36
N CYS A 182 -0.48 12.01 -7.42
CA CYS A 182 -1.47 11.00 -7.04
C CYS A 182 -1.46 10.78 -5.51
N GLY A 183 -2.61 10.99 -4.87
CA GLY A 183 -2.77 10.84 -3.43
C GLY A 183 -2.03 11.88 -2.60
N ILE A 184 -1.89 13.12 -3.09
CA ILE A 184 -1.34 14.22 -2.29
C ILE A 184 -2.41 14.86 -1.40
N PRO A 185 -2.07 15.34 -0.19
CA PRO A 185 -3.02 15.99 0.71
C PRO A 185 -3.22 17.48 0.34
N GLU A 186 -3.93 17.75 -0.75
CA GLU A 186 -4.01 19.10 -1.37
C GLU A 186 -4.64 20.17 -0.45
N ASN A 187 -5.63 19.81 0.37
CA ASN A 187 -6.29 20.77 1.27
C ASN A 187 -5.41 21.10 2.47
N LEU A 188 -4.73 20.11 3.05
CA LEU A 188 -3.78 20.30 4.14
C LEU A 188 -2.53 21.08 3.70
N ILE A 189 -2.03 20.84 2.48
CA ILE A 189 -0.96 21.68 1.89
C ILE A 189 -1.46 23.12 1.71
N GLY A 190 -2.68 23.30 1.20
CA GLY A 190 -3.31 24.63 1.09
C GLY A 190 -3.50 25.32 2.44
N ALA A 191 -3.78 24.58 3.51
CA ALA A 191 -3.85 25.11 4.86
C ALA A 191 -2.48 25.51 5.40
N LEU A 192 -1.45 24.67 5.23
CA LEU A 192 -0.07 25.02 5.61
C LEU A 192 0.42 26.29 4.91
N LEU A 193 0.07 26.47 3.64
CA LEU A 193 0.37 27.69 2.88
C LEU A 193 -0.20 28.95 3.56
N LYS A 194 -1.41 28.84 4.14
CA LYS A 194 -2.08 29.93 4.86
C LYS A 194 -1.44 30.20 6.23
N THR A 195 -0.94 29.17 6.92
CA THR A 195 -0.27 29.34 8.24
C THR A 195 1.03 30.12 8.16
N ARG A 196 1.69 30.14 7.00
CA ARG A 196 3.02 30.76 6.78
C ARG A 196 4.15 30.20 7.63
N VAL A 197 3.99 29.00 8.20
CA VAL A 197 5.05 28.30 8.93
C VAL A 197 6.30 28.13 8.05
N LYS A 198 7.48 28.30 8.62
CA LYS A 198 8.76 28.30 7.90
C LYS A 198 9.71 27.21 8.40
N ASP A 199 10.85 27.12 7.75
CA ASP A 199 11.96 26.25 8.14
C ASP A 199 11.59 24.77 8.24
N LEU A 200 10.61 24.33 7.44
CA LEU A 200 10.14 22.96 7.45
C LEU A 200 11.19 22.00 6.89
N THR A 201 11.36 20.87 7.58
CA THR A 201 12.00 19.68 7.01
C THR A 201 10.90 18.75 6.49
N VAL A 202 10.81 18.60 5.17
CA VAL A 202 9.77 17.81 4.51
C VAL A 202 10.31 16.46 4.07
N VAL A 203 9.62 15.39 4.44
CA VAL A 203 9.85 14.03 3.95
C VAL A 203 8.72 13.67 3.00
N SER A 204 9.03 13.44 1.72
CA SER A 204 8.05 13.12 0.69
C SER A 204 8.69 12.29 -0.41
N SER A 205 7.93 11.43 -1.10
CA SER A 205 8.46 10.71 -2.28
C SER A 205 8.95 11.67 -3.36
N ASN A 206 8.16 12.69 -3.66
CA ASN A 206 8.39 13.68 -4.72
C ASN A 206 8.06 15.10 -4.24
N VAL A 207 8.45 16.11 -5.01
CA VAL A 207 8.21 17.54 -4.68
C VAL A 207 7.02 18.16 -5.44
N GLY A 208 6.16 17.33 -6.05
CA GLY A 208 5.06 17.79 -6.89
C GLY A 208 5.53 18.55 -8.13
N VAL A 209 4.70 19.48 -8.61
CA VAL A 209 5.03 20.41 -9.70
C VAL A 209 5.02 21.84 -9.18
N GLU A 210 5.60 22.79 -9.91
CA GLU A 210 5.83 24.16 -9.42
C GLU A 210 4.58 24.84 -8.84
N ASN A 211 3.42 24.63 -9.45
CA ASN A 211 2.15 25.24 -9.03
C ASN A 211 1.17 24.26 -8.35
N PHE A 212 1.62 23.09 -7.87
CA PHE A 212 0.75 22.13 -7.18
C PHE A 212 1.50 21.19 -6.23
N GLY A 213 0.83 20.79 -5.14
CA GLY A 213 1.49 20.01 -4.09
C GLY A 213 2.63 20.80 -3.43
N LEU A 214 3.78 20.16 -3.23
CA LEU A 214 4.91 20.79 -2.52
C LEU A 214 5.52 22.00 -3.23
N GLY A 215 5.33 22.15 -4.55
CA GLY A 215 5.77 23.35 -5.27
C GLY A 215 5.17 24.65 -4.71
N LEU A 216 3.96 24.58 -4.13
CA LEU A 216 3.32 25.74 -3.49
C LEU A 216 4.12 26.24 -2.28
N LEU A 217 4.56 25.32 -1.41
CA LEU A 217 5.33 25.64 -0.21
C LEU A 217 6.77 26.08 -0.54
N LEU A 218 7.33 25.55 -1.63
CA LEU A 218 8.61 26.02 -2.18
C LEU A 218 8.50 27.45 -2.73
N GLY A 219 7.42 27.77 -3.42
CA GLY A 219 7.16 29.12 -3.95
C GLY A 219 7.09 30.19 -2.85
N THR A 220 6.64 29.82 -1.66
CA THR A 220 6.58 30.71 -0.49
C THR A 220 7.76 30.57 0.46
N LYS A 221 8.81 29.81 0.08
CA LYS A 221 10.02 29.56 0.89
C LYS A 221 9.71 29.09 2.31
N GLN A 222 8.74 28.18 2.46
CA GLN A 222 8.38 27.59 3.76
C GLN A 222 9.23 26.35 4.10
N ILE A 223 9.98 25.82 3.13
CA ILE A 223 10.75 24.58 3.26
C ILE A 223 12.24 24.93 3.21
N THR A 224 13.02 24.42 4.18
CA THR A 224 14.48 24.53 4.21
C THR A 224 15.17 23.22 3.86
N ARG A 225 14.51 22.07 4.10
CA ARG A 225 15.07 20.76 3.79
C ARG A 225 14.04 19.81 3.20
N ILE A 226 14.44 19.06 2.19
CA ILE A 226 13.65 17.98 1.59
C ILE A 226 14.42 16.67 1.67
N ILE A 227 13.75 15.62 2.13
CA ILE A 227 14.18 14.23 2.02
C ILE A 227 13.24 13.55 1.04
N CYS A 228 13.72 13.23 -0.17
CA CYS A 228 12.92 12.64 -1.23
C CYS A 228 13.70 11.66 -2.10
N SER A 229 13.00 10.90 -2.94
CA SER A 229 13.67 9.98 -3.87
C SER A 229 13.85 10.54 -5.27
N TYR A 230 12.93 11.41 -5.69
CA TYR A 230 12.91 11.93 -7.04
C TYR A 230 12.22 13.30 -7.11
N LEU A 231 12.92 14.29 -7.66
CA LEU A 231 12.45 15.68 -7.78
C LEU A 231 11.40 15.84 -8.88
N GLY A 232 11.48 15.04 -9.94
CA GLY A 232 10.59 15.18 -11.09
C GLY A 232 10.76 16.49 -11.85
N GLU A 233 9.65 16.98 -12.40
CA GLU A 233 9.57 18.16 -13.26
C GLU A 233 9.28 19.44 -12.46
N ASN A 234 10.02 19.65 -11.37
CA ASN A 234 9.93 20.86 -10.55
C ASN A 234 11.23 21.67 -10.68
N SER A 235 11.25 22.63 -11.61
CA SER A 235 12.46 23.42 -11.87
C SER A 235 12.76 24.41 -10.76
N LEU A 236 11.73 24.88 -10.03
CA LEU A 236 11.89 25.73 -8.84
C LEU A 236 12.69 25.02 -7.75
N CYS A 237 12.39 23.75 -7.46
CA CYS A 237 13.14 22.95 -6.47
C CYS A 237 14.60 22.80 -6.89
N GLU A 238 14.85 22.47 -8.17
CA GLU A 238 16.20 22.32 -8.72
C GLU A 238 16.98 23.65 -8.64
N HIS A 239 16.32 24.76 -8.96
CA HIS A 239 16.91 26.10 -8.87
C HIS A 239 17.25 26.50 -7.44
N GLN A 240 16.32 26.38 -6.48
CA GLN A 240 16.56 26.71 -5.08
C GLN A 240 17.67 25.85 -4.47
N TYR A 241 17.74 24.57 -4.84
CA TYR A 241 18.80 23.66 -4.42
C TYR A 241 20.18 24.11 -4.93
N LEU A 242 20.31 24.36 -6.24
CA LEU A 242 21.57 24.80 -6.85
C LEU A 242 22.00 26.21 -6.39
N ALA A 243 21.04 27.07 -6.03
CA ALA A 243 21.30 28.39 -5.46
C ALA A 243 21.72 28.37 -3.98
N GLY A 244 21.69 27.19 -3.32
CA GLY A 244 22.04 27.05 -1.90
C GLY A 244 20.95 27.49 -0.92
N GLU A 245 19.74 27.72 -1.41
CA GLU A 245 18.57 28.13 -0.62
C GLU A 245 17.84 26.93 0.02
N LEU A 246 18.07 25.72 -0.47
CA LEU A 246 17.37 24.50 -0.08
C LEU A 246 18.35 23.36 0.20
N GLU A 247 18.13 22.62 1.28
CA GLU A 247 18.80 21.34 1.55
C GLU A 247 18.03 20.18 0.91
N LEU A 248 18.73 19.27 0.24
CA LEU A 248 18.13 18.16 -0.48
C LEU A 248 18.88 16.85 -0.17
N GLU A 249 18.24 15.97 0.58
CA GLU A 249 18.71 14.60 0.82
C GLU A 249 17.99 13.64 -0.12
N ILE A 250 18.69 13.20 -1.17
CA ILE A 250 18.15 12.23 -2.12
C ILE A 250 18.33 10.82 -1.56
N THR A 251 17.22 10.15 -1.28
CA THR A 251 17.15 8.81 -0.66
C THR A 251 16.51 7.81 -1.64
N PRO A 252 17.08 6.61 -1.86
CA PRO A 252 16.42 5.58 -2.68
C PRO A 252 14.98 5.34 -2.24
N GLN A 253 14.04 5.23 -3.19
CA GLN A 253 12.61 5.28 -2.86
C GLN A 253 12.17 4.13 -1.94
N GLY A 254 12.70 2.92 -2.13
CA GLY A 254 12.41 1.81 -1.25
C GLY A 254 13.02 2.00 0.12
N THR A 255 14.26 2.49 0.20
CA THR A 255 14.89 2.86 1.47
C THR A 255 14.09 3.94 2.19
N LEU A 256 13.57 4.96 1.49
CA LEU A 256 12.73 5.99 2.07
C LEU A 256 11.45 5.41 2.67
N ALA A 257 10.75 4.55 1.92
CA ALA A 257 9.52 3.89 2.40
C ALA A 257 9.80 3.02 3.63
N GLU A 258 10.90 2.24 3.61
CA GLU A 258 11.26 1.34 4.71
C GLU A 258 11.76 2.10 5.94
N ARG A 259 12.51 3.20 5.78
CA ARG A 259 12.91 4.09 6.89
C ARG A 259 11.68 4.67 7.60
N ILE A 260 10.66 5.08 6.83
CA ILE A 260 9.39 5.56 7.39
C ILE A 260 8.66 4.43 8.12
N ARG A 261 8.49 3.27 7.47
CA ARG A 261 7.86 2.09 8.09
C ARG A 261 8.55 1.69 9.40
N ALA A 262 9.88 1.63 9.39
CA ALA A 262 10.69 1.31 10.57
C ALA A 262 10.45 2.30 11.71
N GLY A 263 10.34 3.60 11.40
CA GLY A 263 10.00 4.65 12.37
C GLY A 263 8.64 4.45 13.03
N GLY A 264 7.62 4.06 12.26
CA GLY A 264 6.29 3.75 12.80
C GLY A 264 6.19 2.39 13.51
N ALA A 265 7.16 1.50 13.28
CA ALA A 265 7.20 0.15 13.86
C ALA A 265 8.13 0.04 15.09
N GLY A 266 8.78 1.13 15.52
CA GLY A 266 9.73 1.11 16.64
C GLY A 266 11.04 0.38 16.31
N VAL A 267 11.40 0.27 15.03
CA VAL A 267 12.66 -0.32 14.56
C VAL A 267 13.64 0.83 14.27
N PRO A 268 14.70 1.04 15.08
CA PRO A 268 15.53 2.25 14.95
C PRO A 268 16.43 2.25 13.71
N ALA A 269 16.79 1.07 13.20
CA ALA A 269 17.58 0.89 11.98
C ALA A 269 17.39 -0.51 11.40
N PHE A 270 17.67 -0.67 10.11
CA PHE A 270 17.61 -1.95 9.39
C PHE A 270 18.70 -2.00 8.31
N TYR A 271 18.99 -3.20 7.80
CA TYR A 271 19.94 -3.39 6.70
C TYR A 271 19.22 -3.57 5.36
N THR A 272 19.75 -2.97 4.28
CA THR A 272 19.23 -3.10 2.91
C THR A 272 20.36 -3.24 1.88
N PRO A 273 20.22 -4.07 0.81
CA PRO A 273 21.23 -4.15 -0.25
C PRO A 273 21.18 -2.94 -1.19
N THR A 274 20.08 -2.18 -1.15
CA THR A 274 19.87 -0.99 -1.97
C THR A 274 21.03 -0.02 -1.82
N ALA A 275 21.54 0.44 -2.96
CA ALA A 275 22.57 1.47 -3.08
C ALA A 275 23.99 1.11 -2.57
N TYR A 276 24.27 -0.17 -2.30
CA TYR A 276 25.64 -0.61 -2.01
C TYR A 276 26.60 -0.31 -3.18
N GLY A 277 27.78 0.26 -2.88
CA GLY A 277 28.77 0.68 -3.88
C GLY A 277 28.38 1.93 -4.66
N THR A 278 27.54 2.80 -4.08
CA THR A 278 27.11 4.07 -4.68
C THR A 278 27.42 5.24 -3.74
N LEU A 279 27.19 6.48 -4.20
CA LEU A 279 27.32 7.69 -3.37
C LEU A 279 26.41 7.70 -2.12
N VAL A 280 25.32 6.92 -2.09
CA VAL A 280 24.51 6.77 -0.88
C VAL A 280 25.30 6.06 0.21
N GLN A 281 26.02 4.99 -0.15
CA GLN A 281 26.86 4.23 0.76
C GLN A 281 28.15 4.97 1.11
N GLU A 282 28.84 5.48 0.10
CA GLU A 282 30.16 6.10 0.25
C GLU A 282 30.10 7.47 0.94
N GLY A 283 28.94 8.12 0.92
CA GLY A 283 28.81 9.52 1.31
C GLY A 283 29.34 10.47 0.24
N GLY A 284 29.35 11.76 0.54
CA GLY A 284 29.87 12.79 -0.37
C GLY A 284 28.88 13.26 -1.44
N ALA A 285 27.62 12.82 -1.41
CA ALA A 285 26.58 13.43 -2.23
C ALA A 285 26.27 14.85 -1.70
N PRO A 286 26.20 15.89 -2.55
CA PRO A 286 25.84 17.23 -2.08
C PRO A 286 24.42 17.21 -1.50
N ILE A 287 24.27 17.76 -0.29
CA ILE A 287 22.98 18.00 0.37
C ILE A 287 22.64 19.49 0.30
N ARG A 288 23.64 20.38 0.33
CA ARG A 288 23.44 21.82 0.26
C ARG A 288 24.60 22.47 -0.48
N TYR A 289 24.28 23.43 -1.35
CA TYR A 289 25.26 24.32 -1.97
C TYR A 289 25.36 25.66 -1.23
N LEU A 290 26.45 26.38 -1.45
CA LEU A 290 26.61 27.79 -1.15
C LEU A 290 26.17 28.62 -2.38
N PRO A 291 25.87 29.93 -2.20
CA PRO A 291 25.49 30.80 -3.32
C PRO A 291 26.53 30.92 -4.44
N ASP A 292 27.80 30.64 -4.14
CA ASP A 292 28.92 30.63 -5.11
C ASP A 292 29.08 29.27 -5.84
N GLY A 293 28.23 28.28 -5.55
CA GLY A 293 28.24 26.96 -6.15
C GLY A 293 29.14 25.94 -5.42
N HIS A 294 29.85 26.32 -4.36
CA HIS A 294 30.58 25.36 -3.53
C HIS A 294 29.64 24.48 -2.70
N ILE A 295 30.07 23.28 -2.32
CA ILE A 295 29.24 22.37 -1.52
C ILE A 295 29.36 22.74 -0.05
N ALA A 296 28.24 23.06 0.60
CA ALA A 296 28.16 23.42 2.02
C ALA A 296 28.02 22.18 2.91
N ILE A 297 27.20 21.21 2.49
CA ILE A 297 26.87 20.01 3.27
C ILE A 297 26.95 18.79 2.35
N LEU A 298 27.67 17.77 2.80
CA LEU A 298 27.80 16.47 2.13
C LEU A 298 27.03 15.39 2.91
N SER A 299 26.51 14.40 2.18
CA SER A 299 25.95 13.20 2.78
C SER A 299 27.02 12.42 3.53
N GLN A 300 26.63 11.84 4.66
CA GLN A 300 27.49 10.95 5.44
C GLN A 300 27.49 9.54 4.82
N PRO A 301 28.61 8.80 4.94
CA PRO A 301 28.64 7.38 4.55
C PRO A 301 27.63 6.56 5.38
N ARG A 302 27.23 5.41 4.85
CA ARG A 302 26.43 4.40 5.56
C ARG A 302 27.31 3.26 6.02
N GLU A 303 27.02 2.71 7.20
CA GLU A 303 27.68 1.49 7.67
C GLU A 303 27.37 0.33 6.72
N VAL A 304 28.36 -0.51 6.46
CA VAL A 304 28.23 -1.70 5.62
C VAL A 304 28.45 -2.95 6.44
N ARG A 305 27.57 -3.94 6.27
CA ARG A 305 27.73 -5.27 6.85
C ARG A 305 27.43 -6.36 5.83
N GLU A 306 28.17 -7.44 5.89
CA GLU A 306 27.94 -8.62 5.05
C GLU A 306 27.01 -9.62 5.76
N PHE A 307 26.03 -10.12 5.03
CA PHE A 307 25.18 -11.24 5.43
C PHE A 307 25.10 -12.23 4.25
N HIS A 308 25.39 -13.51 4.50
CA HIS A 308 25.31 -14.56 3.49
C HIS A 308 26.08 -14.26 2.18
N GLY A 309 27.26 -13.62 2.28
CA GLY A 309 28.07 -13.26 1.11
C GLY A 309 27.58 -12.05 0.32
N GLN A 310 26.55 -11.34 0.80
CA GLN A 310 26.02 -10.12 0.20
C GLN A 310 26.20 -8.92 1.14
N HIS A 311 26.47 -7.75 0.58
CA HIS A 311 26.71 -6.53 1.35
C HIS A 311 25.44 -5.71 1.48
N TYR A 312 25.21 -5.17 2.69
CA TYR A 312 24.04 -4.39 3.03
C TYR A 312 24.44 -3.10 3.75
N LEU A 313 23.64 -2.06 3.58
CA LEU A 313 23.77 -0.76 4.22
C LEU A 313 22.87 -0.68 5.44
N LEU A 314 23.39 -0.17 6.57
CA LEU A 314 22.56 0.22 7.70
C LEU A 314 21.85 1.53 7.39
N GLU A 315 20.52 1.54 7.47
CA GLU A 315 19.68 2.72 7.29
C GLU A 315 18.85 2.97 8.53
N HIS A 316 18.78 4.25 8.94
CA HIS A 316 18.09 4.66 10.16
C HIS A 316 16.64 5.06 9.88
N ALA A 317 15.76 4.70 10.81
CA ALA A 317 14.36 5.08 10.78
C ALA A 317 14.15 6.59 10.63
N ILE A 318 13.06 6.93 9.96
CA ILE A 318 12.58 8.30 9.83
C ILE A 318 11.26 8.40 10.60
N THR A 319 11.22 9.28 11.59
CA THR A 319 10.00 9.74 12.25
C THR A 319 9.82 11.25 12.02
N ALA A 320 8.60 11.76 12.23
CA ALA A 320 8.27 13.17 12.05
C ALA A 320 7.38 13.71 13.18
N ASP A 321 7.32 15.03 13.32
CA ASP A 321 6.39 15.68 14.23
C ASP A 321 4.95 15.52 13.74
N PHE A 322 4.75 15.69 12.44
CA PHE A 322 3.45 15.56 11.77
C PHE A 322 3.54 14.72 10.49
N ALA A 323 2.46 14.02 10.17
CA ALA A 323 2.22 13.44 8.86
C ALA A 323 0.94 14.03 8.27
N LEU A 324 1.01 14.54 7.04
CA LEU A 324 -0.13 14.96 6.26
C LEU A 324 -0.40 13.89 5.21
N VAL A 325 -1.59 13.28 5.28
CA VAL A 325 -1.92 12.06 4.57
C VAL A 325 -3.25 12.23 3.84
N LYS A 326 -3.37 11.68 2.62
CA LYS A 326 -4.60 11.68 1.83
C LYS A 326 -5.21 10.29 1.77
N GLY A 327 -6.32 10.08 2.46
CA GLY A 327 -7.17 8.88 2.37
C GLY A 327 -8.30 9.06 1.36
N TRP A 328 -8.95 7.97 0.94
CA TRP A 328 -10.17 8.05 0.13
C TRP A 328 -11.38 8.27 1.02
N LYS A 329 -11.62 7.35 1.95
CA LYS A 329 -12.69 7.44 2.94
C LYS A 329 -12.18 7.23 4.34
N ALA A 330 -12.86 7.82 5.31
CA ALA A 330 -12.71 7.45 6.72
C ALA A 330 -14.07 7.17 7.37
N ASP A 331 -14.11 6.28 8.35
CA ASP A 331 -15.31 6.12 9.19
C ASP A 331 -15.27 7.07 10.41
N TRP A 332 -16.39 7.23 11.11
CA TRP A 332 -16.45 8.02 12.34
C TRP A 332 -15.62 7.46 13.52
N ALA A 333 -15.12 6.22 13.41
CA ALA A 333 -14.19 5.64 14.38
C ALA A 333 -12.74 6.05 14.08
N GLY A 334 -12.46 6.54 12.87
CA GLY A 334 -11.18 7.04 12.40
C GLY A 334 -10.39 6.08 11.53
N ASN A 335 -10.98 4.96 11.11
CA ASN A 335 -10.35 4.01 10.20
C ASN A 335 -10.31 4.61 8.78
N VAL A 336 -9.23 4.35 8.03
CA VAL A 336 -9.01 4.97 6.71
C VAL A 336 -8.77 3.91 5.65
N ILE A 337 -9.44 4.07 4.51
CA ILE A 337 -9.17 3.32 3.28
C ILE A 337 -8.62 4.24 2.18
N PHE A 338 -7.98 3.66 1.17
CA PHE A 338 -7.29 4.35 0.07
C PHE A 338 -7.75 3.75 -1.25
N ARG A 339 -7.81 4.58 -2.28
CA ARG A 339 -8.26 4.20 -3.62
C ARG A 339 -7.07 4.03 -4.56
N ALA A 340 -7.03 2.90 -5.27
CA ALA A 340 -6.04 2.62 -6.31
C ALA A 340 -4.58 2.93 -5.89
N SER A 341 -3.79 3.55 -6.76
CA SER A 341 -2.38 3.86 -6.50
C SER A 341 -2.15 5.16 -5.72
N ALA A 342 -3.22 5.84 -5.30
CA ALA A 342 -3.15 6.95 -4.33
C ALA A 342 -2.77 6.48 -2.91
N ARG A 343 -2.73 5.16 -2.67
CA ARG A 343 -2.31 4.55 -1.40
C ARG A 343 -0.83 4.78 -1.07
N ASN A 344 0.06 4.54 -2.04
CA ASN A 344 1.52 4.77 -2.02
C ASN A 344 2.18 5.00 -0.63
N PHE A 345 2.79 6.16 -0.40
CA PHE A 345 3.48 6.54 0.84
C PHE A 345 2.53 6.97 1.96
N ASN A 346 1.25 7.21 1.66
CA ASN A 346 0.26 7.62 2.65
C ASN A 346 0.16 6.64 3.82
N VAL A 347 0.17 5.33 3.54
CA VAL A 347 0.09 4.28 4.56
C VAL A 347 1.30 4.29 5.52
N PRO A 348 2.57 4.15 5.07
CA PRO A 348 3.69 4.14 6.00
C PRO A 348 3.85 5.50 6.72
N MET A 349 3.59 6.63 6.06
CA MET A 349 3.70 7.96 6.69
C MET A 349 2.68 8.16 7.80
N CYS A 350 1.45 7.65 7.66
CA CYS A 350 0.42 7.75 8.69
C CYS A 350 0.84 7.09 10.02
N LYS A 351 1.81 6.17 9.99
CA LYS A 351 2.26 5.40 11.15
C LYS A 351 3.51 5.99 11.82
N ALA A 352 4.21 6.90 11.16
CA ALA A 352 5.58 7.29 11.51
C ALA A 352 5.71 8.73 12.03
N ALA A 353 4.61 9.35 12.44
CA ALA A 353 4.59 10.69 13.01
C ALA A 353 3.95 10.73 14.39
N ARG A 354 4.33 11.72 15.21
CA ARG A 354 3.71 11.98 16.51
C ARG A 354 2.24 12.39 16.37
N THR A 355 1.91 13.16 15.32
CA THR A 355 0.54 13.53 14.98
C THR A 355 0.25 13.24 13.51
N SER A 356 -0.67 12.31 13.24
CA SER A 356 -1.15 12.06 11.88
C SER A 356 -2.42 12.86 11.60
N VAL A 357 -2.39 13.65 10.52
CA VAL A 357 -3.50 14.45 10.01
C VAL A 357 -3.89 13.91 8.65
N VAL A 358 -5.08 13.31 8.59
CA VAL A 358 -5.60 12.65 7.39
C VAL A 358 -6.72 13.50 6.79
N GLU A 359 -6.57 13.90 5.53
CA GLU A 359 -7.68 14.39 4.73
C GLU A 359 -8.32 13.26 3.91
N VAL A 360 -9.65 13.25 3.83
CA VAL A 360 -10.43 12.25 3.07
C VAL A 360 -11.46 12.91 2.17
N GLU A 361 -11.86 12.20 1.11
CA GLU A 361 -12.92 12.67 0.21
C GLU A 361 -14.31 12.51 0.84
N GLU A 362 -14.48 11.46 1.64
CA GLU A 362 -15.77 11.10 2.23
C GLU A 362 -15.59 10.58 3.65
N ILE A 363 -16.48 10.99 4.56
CA ILE A 363 -16.63 10.38 5.88
C ILE A 363 -17.89 9.52 5.87
N VAL A 364 -17.78 8.29 6.36
CA VAL A 364 -18.86 7.29 6.37
C VAL A 364 -19.16 6.78 7.77
N ASP A 365 -20.26 6.05 7.94
CA ASP A 365 -20.64 5.47 9.22
C ASP A 365 -19.74 4.31 9.64
N VAL A 366 -19.56 4.14 10.96
CA VAL A 366 -18.84 2.97 11.49
C VAL A 366 -19.56 1.69 11.06
N GLY A 367 -18.79 0.71 10.58
CA GLY A 367 -19.33 -0.52 9.98
C GLY A 367 -19.50 -0.46 8.46
N SER A 368 -19.23 0.67 7.81
CA SER A 368 -19.23 0.78 6.33
C SER A 368 -18.08 0.02 5.66
N PHE A 369 -17.01 -0.27 6.40
CA PHE A 369 -15.87 -1.06 5.92
C PHE A 369 -15.93 -2.44 6.57
N ALA A 370 -15.66 -3.49 5.78
CA ALA A 370 -15.28 -4.76 6.37
C ALA A 370 -14.01 -4.56 7.21
N PRO A 371 -13.93 -5.11 8.44
CA PRO A 371 -12.77 -4.93 9.31
C PRO A 371 -11.44 -5.34 8.65
N GLU A 372 -11.48 -6.36 7.80
CA GLU A 372 -10.34 -6.92 7.08
C GLU A 372 -9.82 -6.00 5.95
N ASP A 373 -10.66 -5.09 5.46
CA ASP A 373 -10.37 -4.19 4.35
C ASP A 373 -9.88 -2.80 4.81
N ILE A 374 -9.75 -2.59 6.13
CA ILE A 374 -9.21 -1.35 6.70
C ILE A 374 -7.70 -1.28 6.43
N HIS A 375 -7.27 -0.33 5.59
CA HIS A 375 -5.85 -0.17 5.27
C HIS A 375 -5.04 0.50 6.39
N VAL A 376 -5.63 1.50 7.06
CA VAL A 376 -5.02 2.15 8.22
C VAL A 376 -6.03 2.18 9.37
N PRO A 377 -5.81 1.39 10.43
CA PRO A 377 -6.64 1.41 11.61
C PRO A 377 -6.60 2.77 12.32
N ASN A 378 -7.71 3.13 12.97
CA ASN A 378 -7.90 4.40 13.66
C ASN A 378 -6.83 4.74 14.72
N ILE A 379 -6.10 3.75 15.23
CA ILE A 379 -5.03 3.96 16.21
C ILE A 379 -3.89 4.81 15.67
N TYR A 380 -3.67 4.84 14.35
CA TYR A 380 -2.64 5.65 13.69
C TYR A 380 -3.14 7.02 13.27
N VAL A 381 -4.40 7.35 13.53
CA VAL A 381 -5.04 8.57 13.03
C VAL A 381 -5.42 9.46 14.19
N ASP A 382 -4.75 10.61 14.30
CA ASP A 382 -5.01 11.56 15.39
C ASP A 382 -6.01 12.65 14.97
N ARG A 383 -6.02 13.02 13.68
CA ARG A 383 -6.91 14.06 13.13
C ARG A 383 -7.45 13.66 11.77
N ILE A 384 -8.74 13.91 11.57
CA ILE A 384 -9.43 13.67 10.30
C ILE A 384 -10.10 14.96 9.83
N ILE A 385 -10.04 15.20 8.54
CA ILE A 385 -10.81 16.23 7.87
C ILE A 385 -11.36 15.71 6.55
N GLN A 386 -12.61 16.04 6.25
CA GLN A 386 -13.12 15.88 4.89
C GLN A 386 -12.70 17.09 4.06
N GLY A 387 -11.95 16.88 2.98
CA GLY A 387 -11.48 17.97 2.13
C GLY A 387 -12.64 18.68 1.43
N GLU A 388 -12.57 20.01 1.32
CA GLU A 388 -13.61 20.81 0.68
C GLU A 388 -13.60 20.66 -0.84
N LYS A 389 -12.40 20.50 -1.43
CA LYS A 389 -12.20 20.40 -2.87
C LYS A 389 -11.07 19.42 -3.19
N TYR A 390 -11.28 18.66 -4.26
CA TYR A 390 -10.25 17.79 -4.84
C TYR A 390 -10.14 18.08 -6.33
N GLU A 391 -9.01 18.65 -6.77
CA GLU A 391 -8.80 19.00 -8.17
C GLU A 391 -8.53 17.77 -9.05
N LYS A 392 -8.12 16.65 -8.45
CA LYS A 392 -7.79 15.39 -9.16
C LYS A 392 -6.84 15.63 -10.33
N ARG A 393 -5.83 16.47 -10.11
CA ARG A 393 -4.89 16.91 -11.15
C ARG A 393 -4.02 15.77 -11.63
N ILE A 394 -3.95 15.60 -12.95
CA ILE A 394 -3.11 14.59 -13.61
C ILE A 394 -1.84 15.25 -14.13
N GLU A 395 -0.68 14.72 -13.73
CA GLU A 395 0.63 15.24 -14.14
C GLU A 395 0.91 14.98 -15.64
N ARG A 396 0.68 13.74 -16.10
CA ARG A 396 0.90 13.33 -17.50
C ARG A 396 -0.31 12.54 -18.02
N LEU A 397 -1.29 13.27 -18.53
CA LEU A 397 -2.46 12.65 -19.17
C LEU A 397 -2.01 11.84 -20.39
N THR A 398 -2.18 10.53 -20.33
CA THR A 398 -1.84 9.60 -21.42
C THR A 398 -3.04 8.73 -21.69
N VAL A 399 -3.54 8.75 -22.92
CA VAL A 399 -4.71 7.98 -23.36
C VAL A 399 -4.36 7.17 -24.60
N ARG A 400 -4.97 5.99 -24.75
CA ARG A 400 -4.94 5.22 -26.00
C ARG A 400 -6.18 5.53 -26.84
N LYS A 401 -6.09 5.40 -28.17
CA LYS A 401 -7.27 5.36 -29.04
C LYS A 401 -7.72 3.91 -29.23
N GLU A 402 -9.01 3.69 -29.47
CA GLU A 402 -9.56 2.36 -29.76
C GLU A 402 -8.93 1.72 -31.00
N ASP A 403 -8.67 2.53 -32.03
CA ASP A 403 -8.08 2.12 -33.32
C ASP A 403 -6.56 2.34 -33.40
N ASP A 404 -5.86 2.46 -32.27
CA ASP A 404 -4.39 2.47 -32.31
C ASP A 404 -3.91 1.04 -32.68
N GLU A 405 -3.97 0.70 -33.98
CA GLU A 405 -3.13 -0.33 -34.57
C GLU A 405 -1.72 -0.10 -34.03
N ILE A 406 -1.13 -1.14 -33.43
CA ILE A 406 0.20 -1.10 -32.84
C ILE A 406 1.10 -0.33 -33.80
N CYS A 407 1.49 0.88 -33.36
CA CYS A 407 1.98 1.94 -34.23
C CYS A 407 2.82 1.36 -35.37
N LYS A 408 2.33 1.50 -36.62
CA LYS A 408 3.11 1.35 -37.86
C LYS A 408 4.20 2.43 -37.85
N SER A 409 5.11 2.31 -36.90
CA SER A 409 6.29 3.13 -36.74
C SER A 409 7.29 2.62 -37.77
N SER A 410 7.76 3.54 -38.60
CA SER A 410 8.97 3.38 -39.39
C SER A 410 10.07 2.66 -38.60
N ASP A 411 10.83 1.82 -39.29
CA ASP A 411 11.95 1.06 -38.75
C ASP A 411 12.98 2.04 -38.16
N ASN A 412 12.86 2.32 -36.86
CA ASN A 412 13.69 3.28 -36.16
C ASN A 412 14.46 2.59 -35.03
N ILE A 413 15.58 3.20 -34.65
CA ILE A 413 16.52 2.71 -33.64
C ILE A 413 15.82 2.21 -32.37
N ARG A 414 14.80 2.94 -31.88
CA ARG A 414 14.09 2.62 -30.64
C ARG A 414 13.17 1.42 -30.82
N THR A 415 12.41 1.36 -31.91
CA THR A 415 11.51 0.23 -32.21
C THR A 415 12.27 -1.09 -32.26
N ARG A 416 13.51 -1.10 -32.79
CA ARG A 416 14.39 -2.29 -32.78
C ARG A 416 14.73 -2.76 -31.37
N ILE A 417 15.09 -1.84 -30.48
CA ILE A 417 15.38 -2.14 -29.07
C ILE A 417 14.12 -2.67 -28.38
N ILE A 418 12.98 -2.00 -28.58
CA ILE A 418 11.69 -2.37 -27.97
C ILE A 418 11.29 -3.80 -28.39
N LYS A 419 11.32 -4.09 -29.69
CA LYS A 419 11.00 -5.42 -30.24
C LYS A 419 11.96 -6.50 -29.75
N ARG A 420 13.25 -6.20 -29.57
CA ARG A 420 14.19 -7.17 -28.98
C ARG A 420 13.91 -7.37 -27.49
N ALA A 421 13.64 -6.30 -26.75
CA ALA A 421 13.35 -6.34 -25.33
C ALA A 421 12.08 -7.12 -25.01
N ALA A 422 11.08 -7.10 -25.89
CA ALA A 422 9.85 -7.88 -25.75
C ALA A 422 10.09 -9.40 -25.74
N LEU A 423 11.20 -9.88 -26.31
CA LEU A 423 11.60 -11.30 -26.25
C LEU A 423 12.19 -11.72 -24.91
N GLU A 424 12.36 -10.79 -23.95
CA GLU A 424 12.78 -11.12 -22.59
C GLU A 424 11.62 -11.51 -21.68
N PHE A 425 10.38 -11.33 -22.13
CA PHE A 425 9.20 -11.72 -21.39
C PHE A 425 8.90 -13.21 -21.55
N GLU A 426 8.57 -13.84 -20.43
CA GLU A 426 8.17 -15.24 -20.34
C GLU A 426 6.75 -15.33 -19.77
N ASP A 427 6.02 -16.40 -20.10
CA ASP A 427 4.67 -16.61 -19.59
C ASP A 427 4.66 -16.79 -18.06
N GLY A 428 3.70 -16.14 -17.40
CA GLY A 428 3.57 -16.12 -15.93
C GLY A 428 4.57 -15.20 -15.21
N MET A 429 5.40 -14.45 -15.93
CA MET A 429 6.47 -13.64 -15.33
C MET A 429 5.94 -12.38 -14.63
N TYR A 430 6.57 -12.03 -13.50
CA TYR A 430 6.45 -10.74 -12.84
C TYR A 430 7.57 -9.80 -13.29
N ALA A 431 7.20 -8.67 -13.91
CA ALA A 431 8.17 -7.72 -14.45
C ALA A 431 7.93 -6.30 -13.94
N ASN A 432 9.02 -5.57 -13.69
CA ASN A 432 9.00 -4.13 -13.46
C ASN A 432 9.70 -3.39 -14.60
N LEU A 433 9.08 -2.31 -15.08
CA LEU A 433 9.50 -1.61 -16.28
C LEU A 433 9.78 -0.15 -15.97
N GLY A 434 11.02 0.27 -16.20
CA GLY A 434 11.41 1.67 -16.14
C GLY A 434 10.73 2.51 -17.22
N ILE A 435 10.75 3.82 -17.03
CA ILE A 435 10.19 4.76 -18.01
C ILE A 435 10.91 4.69 -19.37
N GLY A 436 10.19 5.01 -20.45
CA GLY A 436 10.75 5.07 -21.80
C GLY A 436 10.63 3.73 -22.55
N ILE A 437 11.74 3.26 -23.14
CA ILE A 437 11.78 2.02 -23.94
C ILE A 437 11.19 0.81 -23.20
N PRO A 438 11.52 0.53 -21.92
CA PRO A 438 10.98 -0.63 -21.22
C PRO A 438 9.45 -0.65 -21.16
N LEU A 439 8.82 0.49 -20.90
CA LEU A 439 7.36 0.60 -20.78
C LEU A 439 6.63 0.35 -22.11
N LEU A 440 7.32 0.44 -23.25
CA LEU A 440 6.75 0.17 -24.57
C LEU A 440 6.91 -1.29 -25.01
N ALA A 441 7.83 -2.05 -24.38
CA ALA A 441 8.08 -3.44 -24.73
C ALA A 441 6.84 -4.35 -24.55
N PRO A 442 5.97 -4.16 -23.54
CA PRO A 442 4.76 -4.95 -23.39
C PRO A 442 3.81 -4.93 -24.58
N ASN A 443 3.82 -3.85 -25.38
CA ASN A 443 2.94 -3.74 -26.56
C ASN A 443 3.29 -4.75 -27.68
N TYR A 444 4.42 -5.45 -27.55
CA TYR A 444 4.90 -6.45 -28.50
C TYR A 444 4.92 -7.86 -27.89
N ILE A 445 4.35 -8.04 -26.69
CA ILE A 445 4.14 -9.34 -26.06
C ILE A 445 3.11 -10.12 -26.89
N SER A 446 3.37 -11.41 -27.12
CA SER A 446 2.40 -12.28 -27.80
C SER A 446 1.11 -12.36 -26.98
N PRO A 447 -0.08 -12.36 -27.59
CA PRO A 447 -1.34 -12.53 -26.84
C PRO A 447 -1.44 -13.89 -26.12
N ASN A 448 -0.57 -14.84 -26.46
CA ASN A 448 -0.52 -16.18 -25.85
C ASN A 448 0.34 -16.25 -24.58
N ILE A 449 0.99 -15.16 -24.16
CA ILE A 449 1.76 -15.12 -22.92
C ILE A 449 1.18 -14.05 -21.99
N THR A 450 1.07 -14.39 -20.71
CA THR A 450 0.59 -13.50 -19.67
C THR A 450 1.76 -12.99 -18.84
N VAL A 451 1.90 -11.68 -18.73
CA VAL A 451 2.95 -11.04 -17.92
C VAL A 451 2.28 -10.13 -16.91
N HIS A 452 2.68 -10.26 -15.64
CA HIS A 452 2.18 -9.42 -14.55
C HIS A 452 3.11 -8.23 -14.34
N LEU A 453 2.64 -7.05 -14.75
CA LEU A 453 3.41 -5.82 -14.65
C LEU A 453 3.26 -5.19 -13.26
N HIS A 454 4.40 -5.04 -12.56
CA HIS A 454 4.52 -4.37 -11.28
C HIS A 454 4.90 -2.88 -11.48
N SER A 455 4.24 -1.97 -10.75
CA SER A 455 4.59 -0.56 -10.65
C SER A 455 4.97 -0.18 -9.23
N GLU A 456 6.12 0.47 -9.06
CA GLU A 456 6.76 0.79 -7.76
C GLU A 456 5.95 1.76 -6.86
N ASN A 457 4.90 2.37 -7.41
CA ASN A 457 3.96 3.19 -6.66
C ASN A 457 2.79 2.39 -6.06
N GLY A 458 2.81 1.06 -6.13
CA GLY A 458 1.88 0.20 -5.41
C GLY A 458 0.85 -0.50 -6.28
N ILE A 459 1.24 -0.97 -7.47
CA ILE A 459 0.35 -1.66 -8.41
C ILE A 459 0.98 -2.99 -8.84
N LEU A 460 0.18 -4.05 -8.89
CA LEU A 460 0.49 -5.28 -9.61
C LEU A 460 -0.63 -5.58 -10.60
N GLY A 461 -0.29 -5.97 -11.83
CA GLY A 461 -1.26 -6.17 -12.91
C GLY A 461 -1.56 -4.89 -13.70
N LEU A 462 -0.54 -4.05 -13.92
CA LEU A 462 -0.66 -2.82 -14.69
C LEU A 462 -1.10 -3.12 -16.14
N GLY A 463 -2.15 -2.43 -16.58
CA GLY A 463 -2.70 -2.52 -17.92
C GLY A 463 -2.22 -1.43 -18.88
N PRO A 464 -2.77 -1.39 -20.11
CA PRO A 464 -2.46 -0.34 -21.08
C PRO A 464 -2.86 1.07 -20.59
N PHE A 465 -2.50 2.10 -21.35
CA PHE A 465 -3.03 3.44 -21.12
C PHE A 465 -4.56 3.46 -21.28
N PRO A 466 -5.30 4.25 -20.49
CA PRO A 466 -6.77 4.26 -20.50
C PRO A 466 -7.35 4.83 -21.80
N LEU A 467 -8.57 4.42 -22.13
CA LEU A 467 -9.48 5.20 -22.97
C LEU A 467 -9.84 6.51 -22.26
N LYS A 468 -10.42 7.46 -22.98
CA LYS A 468 -10.70 8.81 -22.44
C LYS A 468 -11.62 8.76 -21.21
N GLU A 469 -12.58 7.86 -21.23
CA GLU A 469 -13.57 7.58 -20.19
C GLU A 469 -13.02 6.75 -19.02
N GLU A 470 -11.90 6.04 -19.22
CA GLU A 470 -11.21 5.24 -18.20
C GLU A 470 -10.19 6.08 -17.41
N VAL A 471 -9.98 7.36 -17.77
CA VAL A 471 -8.98 8.23 -17.15
C VAL A 471 -9.30 8.44 -15.67
N ASP A 472 -8.32 8.12 -14.82
CA ASP A 472 -8.43 8.26 -13.37
C ASP A 472 -7.12 8.81 -12.78
N ALA A 473 -7.22 9.90 -12.01
CA ALA A 473 -6.07 10.53 -11.37
C ALA A 473 -5.48 9.69 -10.23
N ASP A 474 -6.26 8.78 -9.64
CA ASP A 474 -5.79 7.88 -8.59
C ASP A 474 -5.10 6.62 -9.17
N LEU A 475 -5.08 6.46 -10.50
CA LEU A 475 -4.49 5.30 -11.19
C LEU A 475 -3.42 5.71 -12.20
N ILE A 476 -2.21 5.86 -11.69
CA ILE A 476 -1.01 6.21 -12.46
C ILE A 476 0.10 5.16 -12.34
N ASN A 477 1.03 5.13 -13.29
CA ASN A 477 2.26 4.34 -13.23
C ASN A 477 3.44 5.10 -12.58
N ALA A 478 4.58 4.43 -12.43
CA ALA A 478 5.84 5.00 -11.94
C ALA A 478 6.26 6.28 -12.70
N GLY A 479 5.97 6.36 -14.00
CA GLY A 479 6.24 7.49 -14.89
C GLY A 479 5.23 8.64 -14.80
N LYS A 480 4.29 8.60 -13.85
CA LYS A 480 3.23 9.61 -13.60
C LYS A 480 2.19 9.71 -14.71
N GLN A 481 2.07 8.67 -15.53
CA GLN A 481 1.09 8.56 -16.61
C GLN A 481 -0.14 7.79 -16.13
N THR A 482 -1.32 8.22 -16.59
CA THR A 482 -2.58 7.49 -16.38
C THR A 482 -2.53 6.11 -17.02
N VAL A 483 -2.98 5.08 -16.29
CA VAL A 483 -2.97 3.66 -16.73
C VAL A 483 -4.28 2.98 -16.35
N THR A 484 -4.51 1.78 -16.84
CA THR A 484 -5.58 0.88 -16.37
C THR A 484 -5.01 -0.24 -15.49
N LEU A 485 -5.91 -1.02 -14.89
CA LEU A 485 -5.59 -2.23 -14.16
C LEU A 485 -6.19 -3.43 -14.91
N LEU A 486 -5.42 -4.49 -15.10
CA LEU A 486 -5.92 -5.73 -15.67
C LEU A 486 -6.69 -6.55 -14.60
N PRO A 487 -7.61 -7.44 -15.02
CA PRO A 487 -8.27 -8.37 -14.10
C PRO A 487 -7.27 -9.15 -13.24
N GLY A 488 -7.57 -9.30 -11.95
CA GLY A 488 -6.66 -9.92 -10.98
C GLY A 488 -5.55 -9.01 -10.47
N GLY A 489 -5.49 -7.74 -10.91
CA GLY A 489 -4.57 -6.76 -10.37
C GLY A 489 -4.85 -6.36 -8.92
N SER A 490 -3.84 -5.84 -8.23
CA SER A 490 -3.91 -5.49 -6.81
C SER A 490 -3.18 -4.19 -6.49
N PHE A 491 -3.60 -3.52 -5.41
CA PHE A 491 -2.97 -2.30 -4.90
C PHE A 491 -2.36 -2.51 -3.51
N PHE A 492 -1.22 -1.85 -3.26
CA PHE A 492 -0.49 -1.92 -2.00
C PHE A 492 0.26 -0.62 -1.72
N SER A 493 0.80 -0.48 -0.51
CA SER A 493 1.57 0.69 -0.12
C SER A 493 3.00 0.64 -0.66
N SER A 494 3.72 1.77 -0.61
CA SER A 494 5.08 1.86 -1.15
C SER A 494 6.08 0.99 -0.37
N ASP A 495 5.95 0.89 0.95
CA ASP A 495 6.78 -0.01 1.76
C ASP A 495 6.62 -1.48 1.35
N GLU A 496 5.38 -1.93 1.10
CA GLU A 496 5.11 -3.28 0.59
C GLU A 496 5.63 -3.47 -0.84
N SER A 497 5.43 -2.48 -1.72
CA SER A 497 5.97 -2.51 -3.08
C SER A 497 7.48 -2.75 -3.12
N PHE A 498 8.22 -2.02 -2.27
CA PHE A 498 9.67 -2.18 -2.21
C PHE A 498 10.13 -3.38 -1.39
N ALA A 499 9.28 -3.93 -0.50
CA ALA A 499 9.51 -5.25 0.07
C ALA A 499 9.47 -6.34 -1.03
N MET A 500 8.49 -6.30 -1.94
CA MET A 500 8.43 -7.21 -3.09
C MET A 500 9.67 -7.08 -3.99
N ILE A 501 10.08 -5.85 -4.32
CA ILE A 501 11.27 -5.59 -5.14
C ILE A 501 12.54 -6.11 -4.45
N ARG A 502 12.83 -5.66 -3.22
CA ARG A 502 14.07 -6.01 -2.52
C ARG A 502 14.14 -7.49 -2.13
N GLY A 503 12.99 -8.12 -1.87
CA GLY A 503 12.91 -9.56 -1.62
C GLY A 503 13.25 -10.42 -2.83
N GLY A 504 13.30 -9.81 -4.03
CA GLY A 504 13.54 -10.51 -5.29
C GLY A 504 12.33 -11.29 -5.78
N HIS A 505 11.12 -10.81 -5.47
CA HIS A 505 9.86 -11.41 -5.95
C HIS A 505 9.54 -11.03 -7.40
N ILE A 506 10.18 -9.96 -7.91
CA ILE A 506 10.12 -9.56 -9.31
C ILE A 506 11.13 -10.39 -10.10
N ASN A 507 10.69 -11.10 -11.13
CA ASN A 507 11.56 -11.94 -11.94
C ASN A 507 12.47 -11.10 -12.85
N LEU A 508 11.92 -10.03 -13.43
CA LEU A 508 12.58 -9.23 -14.45
C LEU A 508 12.42 -7.74 -14.19
N THR A 509 13.53 -7.01 -14.28
CA THR A 509 13.52 -5.55 -14.32
C THR A 509 14.15 -5.07 -15.61
N LEU A 510 13.37 -4.33 -16.41
CA LEU A 510 13.89 -3.62 -17.59
C LEU A 510 14.03 -2.14 -17.28
N LEU A 511 15.19 -1.55 -17.54
CA LEU A 511 15.41 -0.12 -17.34
C LEU A 511 16.36 0.49 -18.36
N GLY A 512 16.30 1.82 -18.48
CA GLY A 512 17.27 2.59 -19.24
C GLY A 512 18.57 2.83 -18.46
N ALA A 513 19.65 3.09 -19.21
CA ALA A 513 20.95 3.46 -18.65
C ALA A 513 21.62 4.61 -19.42
N MET A 514 22.42 5.40 -18.67
CA MET A 514 23.37 6.36 -19.24
C MET A 514 24.70 5.67 -19.53
N GLN A 515 25.18 4.83 -18.61
CA GLN A 515 26.35 3.97 -18.80
C GLN A 515 26.14 2.60 -18.18
N VAL A 516 26.79 1.58 -18.75
CA VAL A 516 26.92 0.24 -18.16
C VAL A 516 28.39 -0.20 -18.24
N SER A 517 28.93 -0.70 -17.13
CA SER A 517 30.32 -1.18 -17.08
C SER A 517 30.47 -2.61 -17.59
N LYS A 518 31.71 -3.01 -17.87
CA LYS A 518 32.09 -4.38 -18.26
C LYS A 518 31.52 -5.48 -17.37
N TYR A 519 31.46 -5.24 -16.06
CA TYR A 519 31.02 -6.22 -15.07
C TYR A 519 29.58 -5.96 -14.59
N GLY A 520 28.86 -5.05 -15.26
CA GLY A 520 27.44 -4.77 -15.00
C GLY A 520 27.19 -3.71 -13.94
N ASP A 521 28.11 -2.79 -13.69
CA ASP A 521 27.78 -1.58 -12.92
C ASP A 521 26.86 -0.71 -13.77
N LEU A 522 25.86 -0.10 -13.15
CA LEU A 522 24.86 0.71 -13.82
C LEU A 522 24.97 2.16 -13.35
N ALA A 523 24.84 3.13 -14.27
CA ALA A 523 24.65 4.53 -13.94
C ALA A 523 23.48 5.12 -14.75
N ASN A 524 22.47 5.69 -14.07
CA ASN A 524 21.29 6.24 -14.75
C ASN A 524 20.54 7.38 -14.03
N TRP A 525 21.03 7.89 -12.89
CA TRP A 525 20.23 8.79 -12.04
C TRP A 525 20.74 10.24 -11.93
N MET A 526 22.04 10.47 -12.16
CA MET A 526 22.66 11.78 -11.98
C MET A 526 23.74 12.04 -13.01
N ILE A 527 23.77 13.28 -13.51
CA ILE A 527 24.90 13.84 -14.25
C ILE A 527 25.45 14.99 -13.39
N PRO A 528 26.62 14.81 -12.73
CA PRO A 528 27.21 15.83 -11.88
C PRO A 528 27.30 17.20 -12.57
N GLY A 529 26.92 18.26 -11.87
CA GLY A 529 26.97 19.64 -12.36
C GLY A 529 25.98 20.00 -13.47
N ARG A 530 25.15 19.06 -13.95
CA ARG A 530 24.19 19.33 -15.04
C ARG A 530 22.76 18.96 -14.71
N LYS A 531 22.52 17.78 -14.13
CA LYS A 531 21.16 17.28 -13.90
C LYS A 531 21.11 16.38 -12.69
N VAL A 532 20.33 16.81 -11.68
CA VAL A 532 20.10 16.06 -10.44
C VAL A 532 18.59 15.89 -10.27
N LYS A 533 18.05 14.76 -10.72
CA LYS A 533 16.62 14.44 -10.54
C LYS A 533 16.36 13.45 -9.40
N GLY A 534 17.40 12.77 -8.92
CA GLY A 534 17.30 11.71 -7.92
C GLY A 534 17.15 10.32 -8.54
N MET A 535 17.35 9.28 -7.74
CA MET A 535 17.38 7.89 -8.21
C MET A 535 16.00 7.22 -8.29
N GLY A 536 14.97 7.77 -7.63
CA GLY A 536 13.67 7.11 -7.54
C GLY A 536 13.80 5.68 -7.00
N GLY A 537 13.06 4.73 -7.59
CA GLY A 537 13.17 3.30 -7.28
C GLY A 537 14.35 2.57 -7.96
N ALA A 538 15.16 3.23 -8.79
CA ALA A 538 16.13 2.54 -9.65
C ALA A 538 17.19 1.75 -8.88
N MET A 539 17.64 2.25 -7.72
CA MET A 539 18.64 1.53 -6.89
C MET A 539 18.05 0.29 -6.23
N ASP A 540 16.77 0.33 -5.81
CA ASP A 540 16.09 -0.82 -5.22
C ASP A 540 15.84 -1.91 -6.28
N LEU A 541 15.39 -1.50 -7.47
CA LEU A 541 15.08 -2.39 -8.60
C LEU A 541 16.27 -3.24 -9.09
N VAL A 542 17.49 -2.78 -8.85
CA VAL A 542 18.72 -3.48 -9.25
C VAL A 542 19.50 -4.07 -8.08
N SER A 543 18.92 -4.06 -6.87
CA SER A 543 19.60 -4.47 -5.64
C SER A 543 19.54 -5.98 -5.36
N SER A 544 18.49 -6.66 -5.84
CA SER A 544 18.29 -8.09 -5.59
C SER A 544 19.05 -8.94 -6.61
N SER A 545 19.84 -9.90 -6.12
CA SER A 545 20.53 -10.88 -6.97
C SER A 545 19.61 -11.94 -7.57
N LYS A 546 18.35 -12.04 -7.10
CA LYS A 546 17.34 -12.97 -7.64
C LYS A 546 16.58 -12.39 -8.83
N THR A 547 16.59 -11.07 -8.97
CA THR A 547 15.88 -10.37 -10.05
C THR A 547 16.81 -10.22 -11.23
N ARG A 548 16.36 -10.64 -12.41
CA ARG A 548 17.11 -10.47 -13.65
C ARG A 548 17.01 -9.02 -14.12
N VAL A 549 18.16 -8.36 -14.29
CA VAL A 549 18.24 -6.94 -14.67
C VAL A 549 18.69 -6.80 -16.12
N VAL A 550 17.79 -6.30 -16.96
CA VAL A 550 18.05 -6.06 -18.39
C VAL A 550 18.04 -4.56 -18.68
N VAL A 551 19.14 -4.07 -19.24
CA VAL A 551 19.25 -2.67 -19.67
C VAL A 551 18.86 -2.55 -21.13
N THR A 552 17.94 -1.65 -21.44
CA THR A 552 17.60 -1.26 -22.82
C THR A 552 18.08 0.16 -23.08
N MET A 553 19.01 0.34 -24.03
CA MET A 553 19.58 1.66 -24.30
C MET A 553 20.12 1.79 -25.72
N GLU A 554 20.20 3.02 -26.23
CA GLU A 554 21.05 3.31 -27.40
C GLU A 554 22.52 3.03 -27.05
N HIS A 555 23.26 2.46 -28.00
CA HIS A 555 24.62 1.94 -27.82
C HIS A 555 25.66 3.03 -27.53
N CYS A 556 25.53 4.15 -28.25
CA CYS A 556 26.34 5.36 -28.06
C CYS A 556 25.46 6.54 -27.64
N ASN A 557 26.08 7.60 -27.13
CA ASN A 557 25.40 8.87 -26.94
C ASN A 557 25.31 9.67 -28.26
N LYS A 558 24.73 10.88 -28.21
CA LYS A 558 24.59 11.76 -29.39
C LYS A 558 25.92 12.24 -29.98
N ALA A 559 27.00 12.23 -29.20
CA ALA A 559 28.35 12.53 -29.65
C ALA A 559 29.09 11.28 -30.17
N ASN A 560 28.37 10.16 -30.34
CA ASN A 560 28.89 8.86 -30.75
C ASN A 560 29.91 8.25 -29.75
N GLU A 561 29.92 8.71 -28.50
CA GLU A 561 30.75 8.14 -27.45
C GLU A 561 30.11 6.85 -26.90
N PRO A 562 30.89 5.80 -26.63
CA PRO A 562 30.39 4.55 -26.08
C PRO A 562 29.71 4.73 -24.73
N LYS A 563 28.54 4.09 -24.56
CA LYS A 563 27.86 4.02 -23.25
C LYS A 563 28.14 2.72 -22.51
N ILE A 564 28.57 1.69 -23.22
CA ILE A 564 29.12 0.47 -22.65
C ILE A 564 30.62 0.71 -22.47
N VAL A 565 31.10 0.69 -21.23
CA VAL A 565 32.44 1.19 -20.85
C VAL A 565 33.16 0.20 -19.92
N GLU A 566 34.50 0.28 -19.80
CA GLU A 566 35.23 -0.57 -18.83
C GLU A 566 34.78 -0.30 -17.39
N LYS A 567 34.62 0.99 -17.04
CA LYS A 567 34.09 1.47 -15.76
C LYS A 567 33.21 2.70 -16.01
N CYS A 568 32.10 2.80 -15.29
CA CYS A 568 31.27 4.00 -15.35
C CYS A 568 32.05 5.21 -14.82
N THR A 569 31.89 6.35 -15.50
CA THR A 569 32.40 7.64 -15.03
C THR A 569 31.31 8.44 -14.32
N MET A 570 30.04 8.09 -14.55
CA MET A 570 28.89 8.66 -13.87
C MET A 570 28.63 7.95 -12.54
N PRO A 571 28.02 8.64 -11.55
CA PRO A 571 27.61 8.06 -10.29
C PRO A 571 26.77 6.80 -10.47
N LEU A 572 27.14 5.73 -9.76
CA LEU A 572 26.49 4.45 -9.87
C LEU A 572 25.07 4.47 -9.28
N THR A 573 24.20 3.70 -9.92
CA THR A 573 22.89 3.24 -9.44
C THR A 573 23.03 1.91 -8.71
N GLY A 574 23.88 1.01 -9.22
CA GLY A 574 24.13 -0.29 -8.61
C GLY A 574 25.39 -0.93 -9.16
N LYS A 575 26.14 -1.61 -8.30
CA LYS A 575 27.38 -2.29 -8.63
C LYS A 575 27.11 -3.72 -9.09
N ARG A 576 27.67 -4.13 -10.23
CA ARG A 576 27.54 -5.49 -10.80
C ARG A 576 26.11 -6.04 -10.77
N CYS A 577 25.15 -5.21 -11.14
CA CYS A 577 23.72 -5.54 -11.07
C CYS A 577 23.15 -5.97 -12.42
N VAL A 578 23.66 -5.47 -13.55
CA VAL A 578 23.12 -5.75 -14.89
C VAL A 578 23.48 -7.16 -15.36
N ASP A 579 22.49 -7.92 -15.86
CA ASP A 579 22.65 -9.27 -16.42
C ASP A 579 22.69 -9.28 -17.94
N ARG A 580 21.98 -8.35 -18.60
CA ARG A 580 21.94 -8.23 -20.06
C ARG A 580 21.83 -6.78 -20.50
N ILE A 581 22.47 -6.46 -21.62
CA ILE A 581 22.38 -5.16 -22.29
C ILE A 581 21.79 -5.39 -23.69
N ILE A 582 20.70 -4.70 -23.99
CA ILE A 582 20.05 -4.69 -25.31
C ILE A 582 20.20 -3.30 -25.89
N THR A 583 20.89 -3.21 -27.02
CA THR A 583 20.97 -1.98 -27.82
C THR A 583 20.40 -2.19 -29.21
N GLU A 584 20.40 -1.14 -30.01
CA GLU A 584 19.98 -1.17 -31.40
C GLU A 584 21.00 -1.87 -32.32
N LYS A 585 22.17 -2.22 -31.80
CA LYS A 585 23.30 -2.80 -32.54
C LYS A 585 23.65 -4.21 -32.06
N ALA A 586 23.57 -4.46 -30.76
CA ALA A 586 24.04 -5.70 -30.16
C ALA A 586 23.24 -6.08 -28.91
N VAL A 587 23.27 -7.37 -28.57
CA VAL A 587 22.87 -7.89 -27.26
C VAL A 587 24.09 -8.49 -26.57
N PHE A 588 24.34 -8.08 -25.34
CA PHE A 588 25.40 -8.62 -24.49
C PHE A 588 24.82 -9.29 -23.26
N ASP A 589 25.30 -10.50 -22.96
CA ASP A 589 25.20 -11.04 -21.61
C ASP A 589 26.34 -10.50 -20.75
N VAL A 590 26.05 -10.24 -19.48
CA VAL A 590 26.96 -9.61 -18.54
C VAL A 590 27.17 -10.54 -17.35
N HIS A 591 28.34 -11.16 -17.30
CA HIS A 591 28.73 -11.97 -16.15
C HIS A 591 29.53 -11.13 -15.16
N LYS A 592 29.15 -11.15 -13.87
CA LYS A 592 29.74 -10.28 -12.82
C LYS A 592 31.24 -10.48 -12.54
N LYS A 593 31.87 -11.46 -13.20
CA LYS A 593 33.28 -11.87 -13.05
C LYS A 593 34.05 -11.88 -14.36
N THR A 594 33.50 -12.47 -15.42
CA THR A 594 34.16 -12.59 -16.73
C THR A 594 33.83 -11.45 -17.68
N GLY A 595 32.79 -10.66 -17.39
CA GLY A 595 32.43 -9.45 -18.11
C GLY A 595 31.43 -9.69 -19.25
N LEU A 596 31.57 -8.92 -20.32
CA LEU A 596 30.64 -8.87 -21.44
C LEU A 596 30.86 -10.04 -22.42
N THR A 597 29.77 -10.64 -22.88
CA THR A 597 29.75 -11.59 -24.00
C THR A 597 28.73 -11.15 -25.03
N LEU A 598 29.18 -10.87 -26.25
CA LEU A 598 28.33 -10.55 -27.40
C LEU A 598 27.59 -11.82 -27.83
N ILE A 599 26.26 -11.82 -27.70
CA ILE A 599 25.41 -12.98 -28.02
C ILE A 599 24.53 -12.77 -29.25
N GLU A 600 24.18 -11.51 -29.56
CA GLU A 600 23.42 -11.18 -30.76
C GLU A 600 23.93 -9.90 -31.43
N LEU A 601 23.88 -9.86 -32.76
CA LEU A 601 24.36 -8.76 -33.57
C LEU A 601 23.29 -8.33 -34.60
N TRP A 602 23.04 -7.03 -34.72
CA TRP A 602 22.09 -6.51 -35.69
C TRP A 602 22.56 -6.78 -37.13
N GLU A 603 21.62 -7.13 -38.01
CA GLU A 603 21.90 -7.44 -39.41
C GLU A 603 22.61 -6.28 -40.13
N GLY A 604 23.63 -6.60 -40.92
CA GLY A 604 24.46 -5.62 -41.63
C GLY A 604 25.59 -5.00 -40.81
N LEU A 605 25.67 -5.25 -39.49
CA LEU A 605 26.83 -4.87 -38.68
C LEU A 605 27.83 -6.02 -38.56
N THR A 606 29.10 -5.66 -38.32
CA THR A 606 30.18 -6.59 -38.02
C THR A 606 30.58 -6.50 -36.55
N VAL A 607 31.28 -7.54 -36.06
CA VAL A 607 31.90 -7.51 -34.73
C VAL A 607 32.87 -6.33 -34.58
N GLU A 608 33.55 -5.94 -35.66
CA GLU A 608 34.49 -4.82 -35.65
C GLU A 608 33.79 -3.48 -35.44
N ASP A 609 32.59 -3.31 -35.98
CA ASP A 609 31.77 -2.11 -35.73
C ASP A 609 31.37 -2.00 -34.26
N ILE A 610 31.07 -3.14 -33.63
CA ILE A 610 30.75 -3.20 -32.20
C ILE A 610 32.00 -2.89 -31.36
N LYS A 611 33.17 -3.43 -31.71
CA LYS A 611 34.43 -3.10 -31.02
C LYS A 611 34.74 -1.61 -31.07
N LYS A 612 34.53 -0.96 -32.22
CA LYS A 612 34.73 0.49 -32.38
C LYS A 612 33.74 1.35 -31.59
N SER A 613 32.56 0.82 -31.30
CA SER A 613 31.49 1.55 -30.59
C SER A 613 31.26 1.11 -29.14
N THR A 614 32.08 0.20 -28.63
CA THR A 614 32.06 -0.29 -27.24
C THR A 614 33.36 0.08 -26.53
N GLY A 615 33.28 0.79 -25.41
CA GLY A 615 34.44 1.25 -24.62
C GLY A 615 35.01 0.21 -23.65
N SER A 616 34.77 -1.08 -23.92
CA SER A 616 35.21 -2.22 -23.10
C SER A 616 35.49 -3.42 -24.00
N PRO A 617 36.52 -4.25 -23.71
CA PRO A 617 36.64 -5.56 -24.31
C PRO A 617 35.43 -6.44 -23.98
N PHE A 618 35.08 -7.33 -24.90
CA PHE A 618 34.02 -8.33 -24.75
C PHE A 618 34.41 -9.63 -25.43
N ALA A 619 33.91 -10.75 -24.90
CA ALA A 619 33.99 -12.05 -25.56
C ALA A 619 32.91 -12.15 -26.65
N ILE A 620 33.11 -13.04 -27.61
CA ILE A 620 32.13 -13.35 -28.65
C ILE A 620 31.58 -14.74 -28.35
N SER A 621 30.27 -14.88 -28.27
CA SER A 621 29.65 -16.19 -28.11
C SER A 621 30.02 -17.09 -29.30
N PRO A 622 30.40 -18.36 -29.09
CA PRO A 622 30.56 -19.32 -30.19
C PRO A 622 29.25 -19.54 -30.96
N ASN A 623 28.11 -19.22 -30.32
CA ASN A 623 26.77 -19.29 -30.90
C ASN A 623 26.22 -17.88 -31.22
N LEU A 624 27.09 -16.93 -31.59
CA LEU A 624 26.67 -15.59 -32.00
C LEU A 624 25.66 -15.70 -33.14
N ARG A 625 24.51 -15.04 -32.97
CA ARG A 625 23.40 -15.09 -33.91
C ARG A 625 22.94 -13.69 -34.33
N PRO A 626 22.20 -13.55 -35.44
CA PRO A 626 21.50 -12.31 -35.76
C PRO A 626 20.57 -11.89 -34.62
N MET A 627 20.48 -10.59 -34.37
CA MET A 627 19.60 -10.02 -33.35
C MET A 627 18.15 -10.36 -33.65
N GLN A 628 17.49 -10.95 -32.65
CA GLN A 628 16.11 -11.36 -32.79
C GLN A 628 15.16 -10.16 -32.73
N GLN A 629 14.01 -10.29 -33.39
CA GLN A 629 12.92 -9.32 -33.34
C GLN A 629 11.60 -10.09 -33.21
N VAL A 630 10.66 -9.60 -32.41
CA VAL A 630 9.29 -10.13 -32.42
C VAL A 630 8.73 -9.98 -33.84
N LYS A 631 8.25 -11.08 -34.41
CA LYS A 631 7.47 -11.09 -35.64
C LYS A 631 6.01 -10.85 -35.25
N MET A 632 5.42 -9.79 -35.78
CA MET A 632 4.00 -9.48 -35.60
C MET A 632 3.16 -10.27 -36.57
#